data_AF-A0AAD5VM89-F1
#
_entry.id   AF-A0AAD5VM89-F1
#
_cell.length_a   1.000
_cell.length_b   1.000
_cell.length_c   1.000
_cell.angle_alpha   90.00
_cell.angle_beta   90.00
_cell.angle_gamma   90.00
#
_symmetry.space_group_name_H-M   'P 1'
#
loop_
_entity.id
_entity.type
_entity.pdbx_description
1 polymer ?
#
loop_
_entity_poly.entity_id
_entity_poly.type
_entity_poly.pdbx_seq_one_letter_code
_entity_poly.pdbx_strand_id
1 'polypeptide(L)'
;MQPTPIIIALLLSFHGLRKKSLSPSGALTAFLVGYGSLSGGLWAFGITLIGFYLIGSRATKYGKQRKAKLEDGYHEAGYRTGWQVLSNSAAGIVAVVLWNGMFVPDSVQAWASGGTLLSTGMVYSATGWCPLDKHIGLGRSRAFILPATSKAFPHYRIHTGVLLHE
;
A
#
# COMPACT_ATOMS: atom_id res chain seq x y z
N MET A 1 -17.70 1.14 10.36
CA MET A 1 -16.56 1.97 9.93
C MET A 1 -15.60 2.10 11.11
N GLN A 2 -14.44 1.45 11.08
CA GLN A 2 -13.43 1.61 12.15
C GLN A 2 -12.72 2.96 11.97
N PRO A 3 -12.47 3.77 13.03
CA PRO A 3 -11.84 5.08 12.88
C PRO A 3 -10.32 5.01 12.64
N THR A 4 -9.70 3.88 12.96
CA THR A 4 -8.24 3.68 12.94
C THR A 4 -7.59 3.96 11.57
N PRO A 5 -8.13 3.47 10.44
CA PRO A 5 -7.60 3.76 9.10
C PRO A 5 -7.59 5.25 8.76
N ILE A 6 -8.61 6.00 9.21
CA ILE A 6 -8.74 7.44 8.96
C ILE A 6 -7.63 8.19 9.70
N ILE A 7 -7.42 7.86 10.98
CA ILE A 7 -6.39 8.48 11.81
C ILE A 7 -5.00 8.23 11.21
N ILE A 8 -4.70 6.97 10.85
CA ILE A 8 -3.40 6.60 10.28
C ILE A 8 -3.20 7.32 8.93
N ALA A 9 -4.19 7.31 8.04
CA ALA A 9 -4.10 7.98 6.74
C ALA A 9 -3.88 9.49 6.89
N LEU A 10 -4.61 10.15 7.81
CA LEU A 10 -4.43 11.58 8.11
C LEU A 10 -3.03 11.86 8.63
N LEU A 11 -2.54 11.06 9.57
CA LEU A 11 -1.19 11.22 10.13
C LEU A 11 -0.11 11.10 9.07
N LEU A 12 -0.22 10.12 8.16
CA LEU A 12 0.71 9.93 7.05
C LEU A 12 0.69 11.09 6.06
N SER A 13 -0.50 11.52 5.63
CA SER A 13 -0.64 12.66 4.72
C SER A 13 -0.12 13.95 5.33
N PHE A 14 -0.45 14.21 6.60
CA PHE A 14 0.04 15.37 7.33
C PHE A 14 1.56 15.33 7.52
N HIS A 15 2.11 14.16 7.86
CA HIS A 15 3.55 13.97 7.98
C HIS A 15 4.27 14.25 6.63
N GLY A 16 3.69 13.78 5.52
CA GLY A 16 4.22 14.01 4.18
C GLY A 16 4.23 15.49 3.76
N LEU A 17 3.20 16.24 4.14
CA LEU A 17 3.14 17.70 3.95
C LEU A 17 4.16 18.41 4.84
N ARG A 18 4.21 18.09 6.13
CA ARG A 18 5.10 18.75 7.09
C ARG A 18 6.57 18.52 6.74
N LYS A 19 6.92 17.35 6.19
CA LYS A 19 8.27 17.04 5.71
C LYS A 19 8.58 17.63 4.33
N LYS A 20 7.65 18.36 3.70
CA LYS A 20 7.77 18.85 2.33
C LYS A 20 8.15 17.75 1.33
N SER A 21 7.80 16.50 1.66
CA SER A 21 8.11 15.35 0.80
C SER A 21 7.04 15.15 -0.28
N LEU A 22 5.82 15.64 -0.02
CA LEU A 22 4.64 15.54 -0.87
C LEU A 22 4.06 16.93 -1.12
N SER A 23 3.49 17.14 -2.31
CA SER A 23 2.69 18.33 -2.61
C SER A 23 1.33 18.25 -1.90
N PRO A 24 0.57 19.37 -1.79
CA PRO A 24 -0.82 19.34 -1.33
C PRO A 24 -1.69 18.30 -2.05
N SER A 25 -1.56 18.21 -3.37
CA SER A 25 -2.22 17.17 -4.19
C SER A 25 -1.71 15.76 -3.87
N GLY A 26 -0.41 15.60 -3.61
CA GLY A 26 0.19 14.36 -3.16
C GLY A 26 -0.38 13.84 -1.85
N ALA A 27 -0.60 14.73 -0.90
CA ALA A 27 -1.11 14.37 0.42
C ALA A 27 -2.58 13.95 0.40
N LEU A 28 -3.39 14.60 -0.44
CA LEU A 28 -4.77 14.18 -0.68
C LEU A 28 -4.81 12.79 -1.32
N THR A 29 -4.00 12.54 -2.36
CA THR A 29 -3.89 11.20 -2.96
C THR A 29 -3.42 10.17 -1.94
N ALA A 30 -2.40 10.48 -1.14
CA ALA A 30 -1.90 9.58 -0.10
C ALA A 30 -2.96 9.27 0.97
N PHE A 31 -3.83 10.23 1.30
CA PHE A 31 -4.91 10.02 2.25
C PHE A 31 -5.93 9.02 1.69
N LEU A 32 -6.40 9.24 0.46
CA LEU A 32 -7.38 8.36 -0.18
C LEU A 32 -6.85 6.94 -0.37
N VAL A 33 -5.60 6.83 -0.84
CA VAL A 33 -4.93 5.54 -1.04
C VAL A 33 -4.66 4.83 0.27
N GLY A 34 -4.17 5.55 1.29
CA GLY A 34 -3.92 5.03 2.63
C GLY A 34 -5.19 4.54 3.30
N TYR A 35 -6.24 5.35 3.27
CA TYR A 35 -7.56 4.97 3.77
C TYR A 35 -8.11 3.75 3.04
N GLY A 36 -8.07 3.72 1.71
CA GLY A 36 -8.52 2.57 0.91
C GLY A 36 -7.73 1.28 1.20
N SER A 37 -6.43 1.39 1.48
CA SER A 37 -5.58 0.23 1.76
C SER A 37 -5.70 -0.28 3.20
N LEU A 38 -6.07 0.59 4.15
CA LEU A 38 -6.19 0.27 5.58
C LEU A 38 -7.62 -0.07 6.01
N SER A 39 -8.63 0.39 5.28
CA SER A 39 -10.04 0.14 5.61
C SER A 39 -10.56 -1.23 5.16
N GLY A 40 -9.74 -2.00 4.44
CA GLY A 40 -10.05 -3.38 4.06
C GLY A 40 -9.91 -4.38 5.21
N GLY A 41 -10.24 -5.64 4.96
CA GLY A 41 -10.15 -6.71 5.96
C GLY A 41 -8.71 -7.11 6.34
N LEU A 42 -7.74 -6.87 5.45
CA LEU A 42 -6.34 -7.30 5.62
C LEU A 42 -5.39 -6.10 5.77
N TRP A 43 -4.76 -5.98 6.94
CA TRP A 43 -3.83 -4.89 7.27
C TRP A 43 -2.50 -4.94 6.50
N ALA A 44 -2.12 -6.10 5.96
CA ALA A 44 -0.86 -6.30 5.26
C ALA A 44 -0.65 -5.33 4.08
N PHE A 45 -1.71 -5.00 3.35
CA PHE A 45 -1.66 -4.05 2.23
C PHE A 45 -1.32 -2.63 2.71
N GLY A 46 -1.98 -2.17 3.77
CA GLY A 46 -1.71 -0.86 4.38
C GLY A 46 -0.31 -0.77 4.98
N ILE A 47 0.14 -1.80 5.71
CA ILE A 47 1.50 -1.84 6.30
C ILE A 47 2.57 -1.78 5.20
N THR A 48 2.38 -2.52 4.11
CA THR A 48 3.30 -2.51 2.95
C THR A 48 3.38 -1.13 2.31
N LEU A 49 2.23 -0.47 2.10
CA LEU A 49 2.18 0.89 1.53
C LEU A 49 2.94 1.88 2.42
N ILE A 50 2.75 1.80 3.74
CA ILE A 50 3.46 2.62 4.73
C ILE A 50 4.96 2.34 4.70
N GLY A 51 5.37 1.07 4.65
CA GLY A 51 6.77 0.67 4.52
C GLY A 51 7.43 1.25 3.28
N PHE A 52 6.79 1.08 2.11
CA PHE A 52 7.26 1.64 0.85
C PHE A 52 7.40 3.17 0.91
N TYR A 53 6.42 3.85 1.51
CA TYR A 53 6.48 5.30 1.72
C TYR A 53 7.67 5.72 2.61
N LEU A 54 7.83 5.11 3.78
CA LEU A 54 8.86 5.49 4.75
C LEU A 54 10.27 5.19 4.22
N ILE A 55 10.47 4.01 3.64
CA ILE A 55 11.75 3.59 3.04
C ILE A 55 12.06 4.52 1.85
N GLY A 56 11.09 4.74 0.96
CA GLY A 56 11.25 5.63 -0.18
C GLY A 56 11.55 7.07 0.21
N SER A 57 10.90 7.62 1.24
CA SER A 57 11.15 8.97 1.74
C SER A 57 12.56 9.12 2.34
N ARG A 58 13.04 8.10 3.06
CA ARG A 58 14.43 8.09 3.58
C ARG A 58 15.46 7.97 2.46
N ALA A 59 15.28 7.03 1.54
CA ALA A 59 16.19 6.81 0.41
C ALA A 59 16.35 8.08 -0.44
N THR A 60 15.25 8.81 -0.67
CA THR A 60 15.30 10.07 -1.43
C THR A 60 16.08 11.14 -0.68
N LYS A 61 15.90 11.26 0.64
CA LYS A 61 16.63 12.26 1.44
C LYS A 61 18.14 12.01 1.43
N TYR A 62 18.56 10.75 1.58
CA TYR A 62 19.98 10.38 1.48
C TYR A 62 20.53 10.58 0.06
N GLY A 63 19.75 10.23 -0.97
CA GLY A 63 20.11 10.48 -2.36
C GLY A 63 20.31 11.97 -2.67
N LYS A 64 19.42 12.83 -2.17
CA LYS A 64 19.56 14.30 -2.29
C LYS A 64 20.85 14.80 -1.63
N GLN A 65 21.16 14.33 -0.43
CA GLN A 65 22.40 14.72 0.28
C GLN A 65 23.67 14.30 -0.44
N ARG A 66 23.66 13.14 -1.13
CA ARG A 66 24.80 12.71 -1.96
C ARG A 66 24.91 13.54 -3.23
N LYS A 67 23.81 13.78 -3.95
CA LYS A 67 23.81 14.57 -5.19
C LYS A 67 24.21 16.03 -4.97
N ALA A 68 23.75 16.64 -3.87
CA ALA A 68 24.14 18.00 -3.50
C ALA A 68 25.64 18.17 -3.21
N LYS A 69 26.36 17.08 -2.88
CA LYS A 69 27.82 17.11 -2.67
C LYS A 69 28.63 16.86 -3.94
N LEU A 70 28.02 16.32 -4.99
CA LEU A 70 28.70 15.91 -6.22
C LEU A 70 28.43 16.86 -7.41
N GLU A 71 27.35 17.64 -7.39
CA GLU A 71 26.97 18.53 -8.49
C GLU A 71 27.04 20.00 -8.04
N ASP A 72 27.92 20.78 -8.69
CA ASP A 72 27.98 22.23 -8.53
C ASP A 72 26.79 22.85 -9.30
N GLY A 73 25.83 23.44 -8.59
CA GLY A 73 24.56 23.92 -9.16
C GLY A 73 23.31 23.07 -8.85
N TYR A 74 23.37 22.22 -7.82
CA TYR A 74 22.25 21.37 -7.39
C TYR A 74 20.96 22.16 -7.14
N HIS A 75 19.96 21.95 -8.00
CA HIS A 75 18.60 22.42 -7.78
C HIS A 75 17.84 21.43 -6.91
N GLU A 76 17.24 21.92 -5.83
CA GLU A 76 16.51 21.09 -4.87
C GLU A 76 15.34 20.39 -5.56
N ALA A 77 15.44 19.07 -5.77
CA ALA A 77 14.38 18.29 -6.40
C ALA A 77 13.07 18.48 -5.61
N GLY A 78 12.03 18.97 -6.28
CA GLY A 78 10.77 19.40 -5.67
C GLY A 78 9.93 18.29 -5.04
N TYR A 79 8.70 18.66 -4.66
CA TYR A 79 7.72 17.80 -4.02
C TYR A 79 7.31 16.62 -4.93
N ARG A 80 7.03 15.45 -4.35
CA ARG A 80 6.35 14.37 -5.10
C ARG A 80 4.88 14.75 -5.32
N THR A 81 4.43 14.71 -6.56
CA THR A 81 3.05 15.08 -6.93
C THR A 81 2.07 13.93 -6.68
N GLY A 82 0.77 14.25 -6.58
CA GLY A 82 -0.30 13.24 -6.48
C GLY A 82 -0.27 12.21 -7.60
N TRP A 83 0.08 12.62 -8.82
CA TRP A 83 0.20 11.68 -9.94
C TRP A 83 1.32 10.65 -9.73
N GLN A 84 2.47 11.07 -9.19
CA GLN A 84 3.55 10.13 -8.86
C GLN A 84 3.15 9.16 -7.74
N VAL A 85 2.43 9.65 -6.73
CA VAL A 85 1.91 8.80 -5.65
C VAL A 85 0.91 7.78 -6.21
N LEU A 86 -0.01 8.23 -7.07
CA LEU A 86 -1.01 7.37 -7.70
C LEU A 86 -0.36 6.31 -8.59
N SER A 87 0.55 6.68 -9.50
CA SER A 87 1.19 5.75 -10.42
C SER A 87 2.01 4.67 -9.71
N ASN A 88 2.66 5.00 -8.59
CA ASN A 88 3.39 4.00 -7.81
C ASN A 88 2.46 3.07 -7.03
N SER A 89 1.31 3.58 -6.59
CA SER A 89 0.37 2.85 -5.73
C SER A 89 -0.73 2.12 -6.50
N ALA A 90 -0.91 2.40 -7.80
CA ALA A 90 -2.00 1.88 -8.64
C ALA A 90 -2.12 0.35 -8.59
N ALA A 91 -1.01 -0.37 -8.74
CA ALA A 91 -1.01 -1.83 -8.67
C ALA A 91 -1.46 -2.36 -7.29
N GLY A 92 -1.05 -1.68 -6.20
CA GLY A 92 -1.47 -2.02 -4.85
C GLY A 92 -2.96 -1.75 -4.61
N ILE A 93 -3.47 -0.63 -5.13
CA ILE A 93 -4.90 -0.27 -5.05
C ILE A 93 -5.75 -1.30 -5.79
N VAL A 94 -5.36 -1.69 -7.01
CA VAL A 94 -6.07 -2.73 -7.77
C VAL A 94 -6.09 -4.06 -7.01
N ALA A 95 -4.95 -4.47 -6.44
CA ALA A 95 -4.88 -5.69 -5.63
C ALA A 95 -5.78 -5.63 -4.40
N VAL A 96 -5.81 -4.50 -3.68
CA VAL A 96 -6.67 -4.27 -2.52
C VAL A 96 -8.15 -4.33 -2.90
N VAL A 97 -8.53 -3.63 -3.97
CA VAL A 97 -9.94 -3.57 -4.42
C VAL A 97 -10.42 -4.94 -4.85
N LEU A 98 -9.65 -5.66 -5.68
CA LEU A 98 -9.99 -7.01 -6.11
C LEU A 98 -10.07 -7.98 -4.92
N TRP A 99 -9.09 -7.96 -4.03
CA TRP A 99 -9.09 -8.82 -2.85
C TRP A 99 -10.31 -8.57 -1.96
N ASN A 100 -10.57 -7.32 -1.60
CA ASN A 100 -11.69 -6.99 -0.72
C ASN A 100 -13.04 -7.24 -1.40
N GLY A 101 -13.17 -6.99 -2.71
CA GLY A 101 -14.37 -7.35 -3.47
C GLY A 101 -14.64 -8.87 -3.48
N MET A 102 -13.60 -9.70 -3.47
CA MET A 102 -13.74 -11.17 -3.51
C MET A 102 -13.96 -11.83 -2.15
N PHE A 103 -13.38 -11.26 -1.08
CA PHE A 103 -13.30 -11.91 0.24
C PHE A 103 -13.92 -11.09 1.38
N VAL A 104 -14.29 -9.82 1.18
CA VAL A 104 -14.89 -8.94 2.20
C VAL A 104 -16.09 -8.20 1.58
N PRO A 105 -17.23 -8.86 1.40
CA PRO A 105 -18.39 -8.30 0.68
C PRO A 105 -18.97 -7.03 1.32
N ASP A 106 -18.85 -6.86 2.65
CA ASP A 106 -19.34 -5.68 3.37
C ASP A 106 -18.34 -4.49 3.39
N SER A 107 -17.23 -4.61 2.67
CA SER A 107 -16.22 -3.56 2.62
C SER A 107 -16.64 -2.39 1.71
N VAL A 108 -16.13 -1.20 2.02
CA VAL A 108 -16.36 0.01 1.20
C VAL A 108 -15.82 -0.18 -0.22
N GLN A 109 -14.78 -1.00 -0.35
CA GLN A 109 -14.12 -1.38 -1.60
C GLN A 109 -15.01 -2.30 -2.44
N ALA A 110 -15.66 -3.29 -1.81
CA ALA A 110 -16.60 -4.18 -2.50
C ALA A 110 -17.79 -3.41 -3.06
N TRP A 111 -18.34 -2.47 -2.28
CA TRP A 111 -19.37 -1.54 -2.75
C TRP A 111 -18.90 -0.71 -3.95
N ALA A 112 -17.68 -0.16 -3.88
CA ALA A 112 -17.13 0.66 -4.96
C ALA A 112 -16.81 -0.14 -6.24
N SER A 113 -16.54 -1.44 -6.15
CA SER A 113 -16.15 -2.29 -7.30
C SER A 113 -17.29 -3.06 -7.96
N GLY A 114 -18.55 -2.80 -7.60
CA GLY A 114 -19.72 -3.49 -8.18
C GLY A 114 -20.44 -4.46 -7.24
N GLY A 115 -20.25 -4.33 -5.92
CA GLY A 115 -20.96 -5.10 -4.89
C GLY A 115 -20.47 -6.53 -4.74
N THR A 116 -21.33 -7.41 -4.23
CA THR A 116 -21.03 -8.83 -3.98
C THR A 116 -20.86 -9.66 -5.26
N LEU A 117 -20.86 -9.04 -6.44
CA LEU A 117 -20.77 -9.70 -7.74
C LEU A 117 -19.46 -10.48 -7.92
N LEU A 118 -18.38 -10.01 -7.28
CA LEU A 118 -17.06 -10.66 -7.27
C LEU A 118 -16.89 -11.61 -6.07
N SER A 119 -17.88 -11.70 -5.18
CA SER A 119 -17.80 -12.50 -3.95
C SER A 119 -17.68 -13.98 -4.30
N THR A 120 -16.66 -14.63 -3.73
CA THR A 120 -16.43 -16.08 -3.93
C THR A 120 -17.23 -16.95 -2.97
N GLY A 121 -18.11 -16.35 -2.15
CA GLY A 121 -18.85 -17.04 -1.08
C GLY A 121 -18.01 -17.36 0.16
N MET A 122 -16.68 -17.17 0.09
CA MET A 122 -15.78 -17.29 1.24
C MET A 122 -15.50 -15.92 1.85
N VAL A 123 -16.02 -15.69 3.05
CA VAL A 123 -15.79 -14.46 3.80
C VAL A 123 -14.48 -14.56 4.58
N TYR A 124 -13.64 -13.54 4.47
CA TYR A 124 -12.41 -13.42 5.22
C TYR A 124 -12.70 -13.07 6.68
N SER A 125 -12.18 -13.87 7.59
CA SER A 125 -12.13 -13.60 9.03
C SER A 125 -10.72 -13.90 9.52
N ALA A 126 -10.18 -13.04 10.40
CA ALA A 126 -8.82 -13.20 10.94
C ALA A 126 -8.61 -14.54 11.68
N THR A 127 -9.68 -15.14 12.19
CA THR A 127 -9.67 -16.46 12.84
C THR A 127 -10.22 -17.57 11.94
N GLY A 128 -10.78 -17.24 10.77
CA GLY A 128 -11.44 -18.19 9.88
C GLY A 128 -10.47 -18.94 8.98
N TRP A 129 -9.52 -18.24 8.35
CA TRP A 129 -8.53 -18.86 7.48
C TRP A 129 -7.33 -17.94 7.20
N CYS A 130 -6.18 -18.55 6.90
CA CYS A 130 -4.96 -17.80 6.60
C CYS A 130 -4.99 -17.24 5.16
N PRO A 131 -4.82 -15.93 4.95
CA PRO A 131 -4.84 -15.32 3.61
C PRO A 131 -3.70 -15.80 2.69
N LEU A 132 -2.64 -16.39 3.26
CA LEU A 132 -1.49 -16.97 2.55
C LEU A 132 -1.65 -18.46 2.26
N ASP A 133 -2.76 -19.08 2.68
CA ASP A 133 -2.99 -20.51 2.49
C ASP A 133 -3.14 -20.86 0.99
N LYS A 134 -2.55 -21.98 0.58
CA LYS A 134 -2.56 -22.47 -0.81
C LYS A 134 -3.79 -23.35 -1.13
N HIS A 135 -4.42 -23.92 -0.11
CA HIS A 135 -5.54 -24.86 -0.22
C HIS A 135 -6.89 -24.16 -0.26
N ILE A 136 -6.96 -22.88 0.11
CA ILE A 136 -8.20 -22.09 0.16
C ILE A 136 -8.27 -21.16 -1.07
N GLY A 137 -9.38 -21.21 -1.81
CA GLY A 137 -9.65 -20.32 -2.95
C GLY A 137 -8.72 -20.52 -4.15
N LEU A 138 -8.29 -21.77 -4.42
CA LEU A 138 -7.35 -22.14 -5.49
C LEU A 138 -6.00 -21.38 -5.43
N GLY A 139 -5.63 -20.83 -4.27
CA GLY A 139 -4.43 -20.01 -4.12
C GLY A 139 -4.50 -18.67 -4.89
N ARG A 140 -5.68 -18.22 -5.30
CA ARG A 140 -5.88 -16.87 -5.91
C ARG A 140 -5.55 -15.77 -4.91
N SER A 141 -5.80 -16.05 -3.64
CA SER A 141 -5.46 -15.19 -2.52
C SER A 141 -3.97 -14.79 -2.51
N ARG A 142 -3.07 -15.75 -2.32
CA ARG A 142 -1.62 -15.50 -2.35
C ARG A 142 -1.15 -14.81 -3.64
N ALA A 143 -1.82 -15.07 -4.77
CA ALA A 143 -1.47 -14.47 -6.06
C ALA A 143 -1.74 -12.96 -6.11
N PHE A 144 -2.66 -12.42 -5.30
CA PHE A 144 -2.86 -10.98 -5.18
C PHE A 144 -2.01 -10.35 -4.08
N ILE A 145 -1.81 -11.05 -2.95
CA ILE A 145 -1.03 -10.52 -1.81
C ILE A 145 0.47 -10.49 -2.11
N LEU A 146 1.03 -11.58 -2.62
CA LEU A 146 2.50 -11.70 -2.76
C LEU A 146 3.08 -10.68 -3.74
N PRO A 147 2.53 -10.46 -4.95
CA PRO A 147 3.06 -9.44 -5.85
C PRO A 147 2.86 -8.01 -5.35
N ALA A 148 1.75 -7.76 -4.65
CA ALA A 148 1.46 -6.45 -4.07
C ALA A 148 2.43 -6.10 -2.93
N THR A 149 2.90 -7.10 -2.18
CA THR A 149 3.80 -6.94 -1.03
C THR A 149 5.28 -7.06 -1.39
N SER A 150 5.64 -7.86 -2.40
CA SER A 150 7.03 -8.05 -2.84
C SER A 150 7.65 -6.79 -3.45
N LYS A 151 6.84 -5.92 -4.07
CA LYS A 151 7.32 -4.66 -4.67
C LYS A 151 7.92 -3.70 -3.63
N ALA A 152 7.56 -3.84 -2.35
CA ALA A 152 8.12 -3.03 -1.26
C ALA A 152 9.49 -3.52 -0.77
N PHE A 153 9.87 -4.77 -1.06
CA PHE A 153 11.14 -5.38 -0.63
C PHE A 153 11.82 -6.09 -1.81
N PRO A 154 12.46 -5.35 -2.74
CA PRO A 154 13.07 -5.92 -3.94
C PRO A 154 14.22 -6.90 -3.64
N HIS A 155 14.79 -6.88 -2.43
CA HIS A 155 15.87 -7.77 -1.98
C HIS A 155 15.41 -8.94 -1.09
N TYR A 156 14.10 -9.13 -0.87
CA TYR A 156 13.59 -10.25 -0.08
C TYR A 156 12.64 -11.08 -0.93
N ARG A 157 13.07 -12.29 -1.30
CA ARG A 157 12.20 -13.26 -1.97
C ARG A 157 11.39 -14.00 -0.91
N ILE A 158 10.06 -13.87 -0.95
CA ILE A 158 9.18 -14.66 -0.09
C ILE A 158 9.14 -16.11 -0.62
N HIS A 159 10.11 -16.92 -0.21
CA HIS A 159 10.01 -18.37 -0.29
C HIS A 159 9.20 -18.85 0.92
N THR A 160 8.01 -19.41 0.67
CA THR A 160 7.27 -20.22 1.65
C THR A 160 7.08 -19.58 3.03
N GLY A 161 6.65 -18.32 3.07
CA GLY A 161 6.19 -17.68 4.32
C GLY A 161 7.28 -17.28 5.31
N VAL A 162 8.57 -17.36 4.94
CA VAL A 162 9.69 -16.89 5.76
C VAL A 162 10.42 -15.76 5.03
N LEU A 163 10.61 -14.63 5.72
CA LEU A 163 11.44 -13.51 5.27
C LEU A 163 12.91 -13.93 5.40
N LEU A 164 13.53 -14.36 4.30
CA LEU A 164 14.97 -14.59 4.23
C LEU A 164 15.65 -13.40 3.56
N HIS A 165 16.65 -12.85 4.27
CA HIS A 165 17.58 -11.84 3.76
C HIS A 165 18.59 -12.55 2.86
N GLU A 166 18.70 -12.15 1.58
CA GLU A 166 19.89 -12.45 0.76
C GLU A 166 20.97 -11.39 0.96
#